data_AF-D5E5C6-F1
#
_entry.id   AF-D5E5C6-F1
#
_cell.length_a   1.000
_cell.length_b   1.000
_cell.length_c   1.000
_cell.angle_alpha   90.00
_cell.angle_beta   90.00
_cell.angle_gamma   90.00
#
_symmetry.space_group_name_H-M   'P 1'
#
loop_
_entity.id
_entity.type
_entity.pdbx_description
1 polymer ?
#
loop_
_entity_poly.entity_id
_entity_poly.type
_entity_poly.pdbx_seq_one_letter_code
_entity_poly.pdbx_strand_id
1 'polypeptide(L)'
;MKKMNIKLLLTLGSSLTIIPVALSASCDKKTAQELADEQLSKVKVSIADADKKLEAAKITKEKIKIEGQGDYTPVVTVTAITENAPKTTDSVKVTIKLTKKVDGKDVTSKAKDFTIEGFVKPTKPVTPPSTTKTLKELLDEQVAKVTIVVKDEAKNKIATEIKEADLTIAEFGTYTHKVTLTTSEGKTADKLKLTAKVVLEGKEKEKTITSVERTIELGEFNKEAPVTPPATTKTLKELLDEQVAKVTIVVKDEAKNKIATEIKEADLTIAEFGTYTHKVTLTTSEGKTADKLKLTAKVVLEGKEKEKTITSVERTIELGEFNKEAPKTLKQLLDEQIKLVTVVVKEESKTKKASEIAEADLTVDKLGGYKATYKFVVTDKTGDTTKALVKVEITLSKEENGKTINSEMKSFELGEFAKA
;
A
#
# COMPACT_ATOMS: atom_id res chain seq x y z
N MET A 1 -28.25 -29.25 -15.88
CA MET A 1 -27.47 -28.48 -16.86
C MET A 1 -27.94 -28.85 -18.27
N LYS A 2 -28.70 -27.97 -18.95
CA LYS A 2 -29.18 -28.20 -20.33
C LYS A 2 -28.03 -27.93 -21.29
N LYS A 3 -27.60 -28.93 -22.06
CA LYS A 3 -26.65 -28.75 -23.16
C LYS A 3 -27.35 -28.04 -24.32
N MET A 4 -26.88 -26.86 -24.67
CA MET A 4 -27.36 -26.09 -25.81
C MET A 4 -26.46 -26.41 -27.00
N ASN A 5 -26.99 -27.19 -27.96
CA ASN A 5 -26.30 -27.48 -29.23
C ASN A 5 -26.50 -26.29 -30.17
N ILE A 6 -25.42 -25.58 -30.50
CA ILE A 6 -25.42 -24.54 -31.54
C ILE A 6 -25.00 -25.22 -32.84
N LYS A 7 -25.94 -25.35 -33.78
CA LYS A 7 -25.69 -25.82 -35.14
C LYS A 7 -25.35 -24.58 -35.99
N LEU A 8 -24.10 -24.44 -36.38
CA LEU A 8 -23.64 -23.36 -37.27
C LEU A 8 -23.85 -23.80 -38.72
N LEU A 9 -24.78 -23.18 -39.44
CA LEU A 9 -24.97 -23.36 -40.88
C LEU A 9 -24.17 -22.27 -41.59
N LEU A 10 -23.11 -22.65 -42.32
CA LEU A 10 -22.30 -21.74 -43.14
C LEU A 10 -22.83 -21.74 -44.57
N THR A 11 -23.49 -20.64 -44.96
CA THR A 11 -23.72 -20.30 -46.37
C THR A 11 -22.72 -19.23 -46.80
N LEU A 12 -21.94 -19.56 -47.83
CA LEU A 12 -20.95 -18.68 -48.45
C LEU A 12 -21.63 -17.52 -49.19
N GLY A 13 -21.12 -16.30 -48.99
CA GLY A 13 -21.27 -15.21 -49.95
C GLY A 13 -22.12 -14.01 -49.49
N SER A 14 -21.63 -13.23 -48.53
CA SER A 14 -21.70 -11.75 -48.49
C SER A 14 -21.09 -11.23 -47.19
N SER A 15 -20.45 -10.06 -47.27
CA SER A 15 -19.74 -9.40 -46.17
C SER A 15 -20.60 -9.24 -44.92
N LEU A 16 -20.24 -9.95 -43.86
CA LEU A 16 -20.91 -9.89 -42.56
C LEU A 16 -20.35 -8.73 -41.73
N THR A 17 -21.09 -7.63 -41.63
CA THR A 17 -20.82 -6.57 -40.65
C THR A 17 -21.28 -7.07 -39.28
N ILE A 18 -20.32 -7.41 -38.41
CA ILE A 18 -20.60 -7.80 -37.03
C ILE A 18 -20.96 -6.53 -36.25
N ILE A 19 -22.26 -6.29 -36.05
CA ILE A 19 -22.75 -5.36 -35.04
C ILE A 19 -22.67 -6.10 -33.70
N PRO A 20 -21.84 -5.66 -32.74
CA PRO A 20 -21.84 -6.27 -31.41
C PRO A 20 -23.18 -5.97 -30.73
N VAL A 21 -24.08 -6.95 -30.75
CA VAL A 21 -25.25 -6.96 -29.88
C VAL A 21 -24.73 -7.19 -28.48
N ALA A 22 -24.75 -6.14 -27.66
CA ALA A 22 -24.48 -6.23 -26.24
C ALA A 22 -25.52 -7.17 -25.60
N LEU A 23 -25.13 -8.42 -25.35
CA LEU A 23 -25.82 -9.26 -24.37
C LEU A 23 -25.56 -8.65 -22.99
N SER A 24 -26.48 -7.80 -22.52
CA SER A 24 -26.58 -7.42 -21.11
C SER A 24 -27.07 -8.62 -20.31
N ALA A 25 -26.14 -9.52 -19.97
CA ALA A 25 -26.32 -10.35 -18.79
C ALA A 25 -26.40 -9.41 -17.59
N SER A 26 -27.62 -9.22 -17.08
CA SER A 26 -27.91 -8.56 -15.80
C SER A 26 -27.32 -9.40 -14.67
N CYS A 27 -25.99 -9.39 -14.53
CA CYS A 27 -25.36 -9.66 -13.26
C CYS A 27 -25.58 -8.39 -12.43
N ASP A 28 -26.44 -8.47 -11.42
CA ASP A 28 -26.64 -7.41 -10.44
C ASP A 28 -25.29 -7.04 -9.82
N LYS A 29 -24.66 -5.99 -10.35
CA LYS A 29 -23.40 -5.48 -9.84
C LYS A 29 -23.70 -4.81 -8.51
N LYS A 30 -23.47 -5.54 -7.41
CA LYS A 30 -23.48 -4.98 -6.06
C LYS A 30 -22.55 -3.78 -6.00
N THR A 31 -23.04 -2.69 -5.43
CA THR A 31 -22.26 -1.49 -5.14
C THR A 31 -21.16 -1.78 -4.12
N ALA A 32 -20.11 -0.94 -4.08
CA ALA A 32 -19.04 -1.07 -3.09
C ALA A 32 -19.57 -1.03 -1.64
N GLN A 33 -20.65 -0.29 -1.40
CA GLN A 33 -21.34 -0.23 -0.11
C GLN A 33 -22.04 -1.56 0.23
N GLU A 34 -22.76 -2.15 -0.72
CA GLU A 34 -23.42 -3.45 -0.51
C GLU A 34 -22.42 -4.58 -0.27
N LEU A 35 -21.26 -4.53 -0.94
CA LEU A 35 -20.15 -5.45 -0.67
C LEU A 35 -19.56 -5.23 0.73
N ALA A 36 -19.40 -3.98 1.18
CA ALA A 36 -18.92 -3.68 2.52
C ALA A 36 -19.90 -4.15 3.61
N ASP A 37 -21.20 -3.92 3.42
CA ASP A 37 -22.26 -4.38 4.34
C ASP A 37 -22.36 -5.92 4.35
N GLU A 38 -22.20 -6.58 3.19
CA GLU A 38 -22.14 -8.05 3.12
C GLU A 38 -20.92 -8.60 3.87
N GLN A 39 -19.75 -7.98 3.75
CA GLN A 39 -18.55 -8.40 4.49
C GLN A 39 -18.71 -8.19 6.00
N LEU A 40 -19.32 -7.07 6.44
CA LEU A 40 -19.65 -6.86 7.86
C LEU A 40 -20.56 -7.95 8.42
N SER A 41 -21.42 -8.57 7.60
CA SER A 41 -22.25 -9.69 8.03
C SER A 41 -21.46 -10.96 8.36
N LYS A 42 -20.26 -11.11 7.79
CA LYS A 42 -19.35 -12.26 7.95
C LYS A 42 -18.35 -12.05 9.11
N VAL A 43 -18.25 -10.84 9.63
CA VAL A 43 -17.36 -10.50 10.76
C VAL A 43 -17.75 -11.26 12.01
N LYS A 44 -16.75 -11.84 12.68
CA LYS A 44 -16.85 -12.42 14.02
C LYS A 44 -16.06 -11.58 15.00
N VAL A 45 -16.64 -11.35 16.17
CA VAL A 45 -16.02 -10.58 17.26
C VAL A 45 -15.81 -11.54 18.42
N SER A 46 -14.58 -11.56 18.94
CA SER A 46 -14.21 -12.40 20.07
C SER A 46 -13.28 -11.66 21.02
N ILE A 47 -13.17 -12.18 22.24
CA ILE A 47 -12.20 -11.75 23.24
C ILE A 47 -11.47 -13.00 23.75
N ALA A 48 -10.20 -12.88 24.12
CA ALA A 48 -9.45 -14.02 24.65
C ALA A 48 -10.11 -14.54 25.95
N ASP A 49 -10.13 -15.86 26.15
CA ASP A 49 -10.77 -16.46 27.33
C ASP A 49 -10.12 -16.02 28.66
N ALA A 50 -8.84 -15.67 28.63
CA ALA A 50 -8.15 -15.08 29.78
C ALA A 50 -8.76 -13.72 30.18
N ASP A 51 -9.21 -12.91 29.20
CA ASP A 51 -9.81 -11.60 29.42
C ASP A 51 -11.30 -11.68 29.80
N LYS A 52 -11.98 -12.80 29.51
CA LYS A 52 -13.34 -13.06 30.02
C LYS A 52 -13.40 -13.18 31.55
N LYS A 53 -12.25 -13.44 32.20
CA LYS A 53 -12.14 -13.42 33.65
C LYS A 53 -12.19 -12.02 34.27
N LEU A 54 -12.12 -10.98 33.43
CA LEU A 54 -12.21 -9.58 33.86
C LEU A 54 -13.67 -9.14 33.93
N GLU A 55 -13.91 -8.13 34.76
CA GLU A 55 -15.17 -7.39 34.74
C GLU A 55 -15.32 -6.71 33.37
N ALA A 56 -16.54 -6.73 32.81
CA ALA A 56 -16.86 -6.10 31.53
C ALA A 56 -16.32 -4.66 31.43
N ALA A 57 -16.39 -3.89 32.52
CA ALA A 57 -15.91 -2.50 32.63
C ALA A 57 -14.43 -2.28 32.35
N LYS A 58 -13.62 -3.33 32.40
CA LYS A 58 -12.16 -3.27 32.22
C LYS A 58 -11.71 -3.68 30.82
N ILE A 59 -12.64 -3.94 29.90
CA ILE A 59 -12.32 -4.31 28.52
C ILE A 59 -12.07 -3.06 27.69
N THR A 60 -10.89 -3.01 27.07
CA THR A 60 -10.49 -1.95 26.14
C THR A 60 -10.56 -2.45 24.69
N LYS A 61 -10.52 -1.51 23.72
CA LYS A 61 -10.63 -1.84 22.28
C LYS A 61 -9.53 -2.80 21.81
N GLU A 62 -8.34 -2.76 22.42
CA GLU A 62 -7.18 -3.57 22.04
C GLU A 62 -7.37 -5.05 22.37
N LYS A 63 -8.29 -5.38 23.28
CA LYS A 63 -8.57 -6.76 23.69
C LYS A 63 -9.58 -7.46 22.77
N ILE A 64 -10.28 -6.71 21.92
CA ILE A 64 -11.29 -7.24 21.01
C ILE A 64 -10.62 -7.72 19.73
N LYS A 65 -10.77 -9.02 19.45
CA LYS A 65 -10.31 -9.63 18.22
C LYS A 65 -11.44 -9.67 17.20
N ILE A 66 -11.16 -9.17 16.00
CA ILE A 66 -12.09 -9.14 14.88
C ILE A 66 -11.55 -10.07 13.79
N GLU A 67 -12.40 -10.98 13.33
CA GLU A 67 -12.10 -11.96 12.29
C GLU A 67 -13.12 -11.88 11.15
N GLY A 68 -12.73 -12.31 9.96
CA GLY A 68 -13.63 -12.37 8.79
C GLY A 68 -13.81 -11.04 8.03
N GLN A 69 -12.95 -10.04 8.28
CA GLN A 69 -12.99 -8.73 7.63
C GLN A 69 -12.39 -8.68 6.21
N GLY A 70 -11.64 -9.70 5.78
CA GLY A 70 -10.94 -9.68 4.48
C GLY A 70 -9.96 -8.51 4.37
N ASP A 71 -9.92 -7.84 3.21
CA ASP A 71 -9.07 -6.66 2.96
C ASP A 71 -9.66 -5.33 3.52
N TYR A 72 -10.70 -5.39 4.35
CA TYR A 72 -11.29 -4.20 4.95
C TYR A 72 -10.59 -3.85 6.27
N THR A 73 -10.38 -2.56 6.51
CA THR A 73 -9.87 -2.05 7.78
C THR A 73 -11.03 -1.83 8.75
N PRO A 74 -11.07 -2.51 9.91
CA PRO A 74 -12.14 -2.31 10.87
C PRO A 74 -11.95 -1.00 11.64
N VAL A 75 -13.01 -0.21 11.73
CA VAL A 75 -13.13 0.92 12.66
C VAL A 75 -14.02 0.46 13.81
N VAL A 76 -13.39 0.27 14.97
CA VAL A 76 -14.04 -0.27 16.16
C VAL A 76 -14.37 0.86 17.12
N THR A 77 -15.64 0.99 17.48
CA THR A 77 -16.06 1.88 18.56
C THR A 77 -16.66 1.03 19.68
N VAL A 78 -15.98 1.00 20.81
CA VAL A 78 -16.52 0.37 22.02
C VAL A 78 -17.45 1.41 22.66
N THR A 79 -18.73 1.36 22.29
CA THR A 79 -19.75 2.21 22.90
C THR A 79 -20.16 1.58 24.21
N ALA A 80 -20.08 2.36 25.30
CA ALA A 80 -20.22 1.97 26.72
C ALA A 80 -21.04 0.70 27.04
N ILE A 81 -20.57 -0.01 28.07
CA ILE A 81 -21.40 -0.94 28.85
C ILE A 81 -22.58 -0.14 29.37
N THR A 82 -23.77 -0.44 28.90
CA THR A 82 -24.99 0.18 29.43
C THR A 82 -25.17 -0.27 30.88
N GLU A 83 -24.68 0.54 31.83
CA GLU A 83 -24.96 0.38 33.27
C GLU A 83 -26.46 0.52 33.60
N ASN A 84 -27.27 0.98 32.64
CA ASN A 84 -28.73 1.05 32.74
C ASN A 84 -29.46 -0.25 32.35
N ALA A 85 -28.75 -1.32 31.99
CA ALA A 85 -29.38 -2.64 31.87
C ALA A 85 -29.51 -3.29 33.26
N PRO A 86 -30.68 -3.82 33.64
CA PRO A 86 -30.93 -4.33 34.98
C PRO A 86 -29.95 -5.47 35.36
N LYS A 87 -28.97 -5.17 36.21
CA LYS A 87 -28.21 -6.02 37.16
C LYS A 87 -27.82 -7.46 36.77
N THR A 88 -27.82 -7.87 35.50
CA THR A 88 -27.73 -9.31 35.17
C THR A 88 -26.91 -9.69 33.94
N THR A 89 -26.44 -8.75 33.12
CA THR A 89 -25.85 -9.14 31.84
C THR A 89 -24.32 -9.16 31.88
N ASP A 90 -23.77 -10.37 31.86
CA ASP A 90 -22.34 -10.72 31.74
C ASP A 90 -21.81 -10.45 30.32
N SER A 91 -22.18 -9.30 29.75
CA SER A 91 -22.00 -9.02 28.33
C SER A 91 -21.56 -7.60 28.02
N VAL A 92 -20.71 -7.45 27.00
CA VAL A 92 -20.26 -6.17 26.44
C VAL A 92 -20.87 -6.00 25.04
N LYS A 93 -21.41 -4.82 24.76
CA LYS A 93 -21.88 -4.44 23.42
C LYS A 93 -20.76 -3.70 22.68
N VAL A 94 -20.41 -4.15 21.48
CA VAL A 94 -19.36 -3.57 20.64
C VAL A 94 -19.97 -3.15 19.31
N THR A 95 -19.73 -1.91 18.88
CA THR A 95 -20.21 -1.41 17.59
C THR A 95 -19.05 -1.36 16.60
N ILE A 96 -19.20 -2.01 15.44
CA ILE A 96 -18.16 -2.11 14.42
C ILE A 96 -18.64 -1.50 13.11
N LYS A 97 -17.73 -0.78 12.44
CA LYS A 97 -17.83 -0.37 11.03
C LYS A 97 -16.60 -0.90 10.28
N LEU A 98 -16.74 -1.23 9.00
CA LEU A 98 -15.64 -1.61 8.12
C LEU A 98 -15.40 -0.51 7.09
N THR A 99 -14.14 -0.12 6.87
CA THR A 99 -13.76 0.88 5.87
C THR A 99 -12.75 0.29 4.88
N LYS A 100 -12.95 0.52 3.58
CA LYS A 100 -12.01 0.15 2.51
C LYS A 100 -11.89 1.27 1.48
N LYS A 101 -10.69 1.45 0.93
CA LYS A 101 -10.46 2.34 -0.22
C LYS A 101 -10.88 1.66 -1.53
N VAL A 102 -11.78 2.30 -2.26
CA VAL A 102 -12.18 1.93 -3.62
C VAL A 102 -11.98 3.17 -4.48
N ASP A 103 -11.14 3.08 -5.51
CA ASP A 103 -10.80 4.20 -6.40
C ASP A 103 -10.34 5.46 -5.65
N GLY A 104 -9.56 5.28 -4.59
CA GLY A 104 -9.03 6.37 -3.75
C GLY A 104 -10.02 6.98 -2.76
N LYS A 105 -11.28 6.54 -2.73
CA LYS A 105 -12.30 7.00 -1.77
C LYS A 105 -12.59 5.96 -0.70
N ASP A 106 -12.80 6.41 0.53
CA ASP A 106 -13.18 5.54 1.64
C ASP A 106 -14.67 5.18 1.55
N VAL A 107 -14.95 3.88 1.46
CA VAL A 107 -16.30 3.30 1.55
C VAL A 107 -16.45 2.66 2.92
N THR A 108 -17.46 3.08 3.69
CA THR A 108 -17.66 2.64 5.08
C THR A 108 -18.99 1.92 5.23
N SER A 109 -18.99 0.71 5.80
CA SER A 109 -20.19 -0.07 6.08
C SER A 109 -21.14 0.63 7.06
N LYS A 110 -22.39 0.18 7.12
CA LYS A 110 -23.28 0.51 8.24
C LYS A 110 -22.68 0.04 9.56
N ALA A 111 -23.05 0.69 10.66
CA ALA A 111 -22.69 0.23 11.99
C ALA A 111 -23.45 -1.07 12.30
N LYS A 112 -22.78 -2.05 12.90
CA LYS A 112 -23.41 -3.24 13.44
C LYS A 112 -22.94 -3.48 14.87
N ASP A 113 -23.90 -3.82 15.72
CA ASP A 113 -23.67 -4.13 17.12
C ASP A 113 -23.44 -5.64 17.31
N PHE A 114 -22.49 -5.97 18.16
CA PHE A 114 -22.16 -7.33 18.58
C PHE A 114 -22.22 -7.41 20.10
N THR A 115 -22.80 -8.49 20.62
CA THR A 115 -22.83 -8.79 22.05
C THR A 115 -21.81 -9.88 22.34
N ILE A 116 -20.86 -9.61 23.23
CA ILE A 116 -19.87 -10.57 23.71
C ILE A 116 -20.30 -10.99 25.11
N GLU A 117 -20.49 -12.28 25.35
CA GLU A 117 -20.91 -12.83 26.65
C GLU A 117 -19.77 -13.56 27.38
N GLY A 118 -19.99 -13.88 28.66
CA GLY A 118 -19.11 -14.74 29.46
C GLY A 118 -18.15 -13.99 30.39
N PHE A 119 -18.43 -12.72 30.69
CA PHE A 119 -17.64 -11.96 31.66
C PHE A 119 -17.96 -12.37 33.10
N VAL A 120 -16.98 -12.26 33.99
CA VAL A 120 -17.19 -12.62 35.41
C VAL A 120 -18.15 -11.62 36.05
N LYS A 121 -19.24 -12.14 36.65
CA LYS A 121 -20.15 -11.35 37.48
C LYS A 121 -19.38 -10.64 38.59
N PRO A 122 -19.63 -9.35 38.83
CA PRO A 122 -19.07 -8.68 39.99
C PRO A 122 -19.47 -9.43 41.26
N THR A 123 -18.50 -9.97 42.00
CA THR A 123 -18.73 -10.80 43.20
C THR A 123 -19.22 -10.01 44.41
N LYS A 124 -19.44 -8.70 44.26
CA LYS A 124 -20.19 -7.88 45.21
C LYS A 124 -21.25 -7.11 44.44
N PRO A 125 -22.51 -7.06 44.92
CA PRO A 125 -23.38 -5.97 44.51
C PRO A 125 -22.64 -4.70 44.87
N VAL A 126 -22.21 -3.95 43.85
CA VAL A 126 -21.86 -2.56 44.06
C VAL A 126 -23.19 -1.93 44.42
N THR A 127 -23.44 -1.80 45.73
CA THR A 127 -24.37 -0.78 46.21
C THR A 127 -23.86 0.48 45.53
N PRO A 128 -24.62 1.11 44.60
CA PRO A 128 -24.17 2.36 44.04
C PRO A 128 -23.83 3.22 45.24
N PRO A 129 -22.64 3.83 45.32
CA PRO A 129 -22.34 4.72 46.42
C PRO A 129 -23.53 5.67 46.48
N SER A 130 -24.26 5.62 47.60
CA SER A 130 -25.28 6.59 47.95
C SER A 130 -24.54 7.89 48.25
N THR A 131 -23.91 8.45 47.22
CA THR A 131 -23.53 9.84 47.22
C THR A 131 -24.77 10.55 46.70
N THR A 132 -25.59 11.00 47.63
CA THR A 132 -26.57 12.09 47.51
C THR A 132 -25.89 13.40 47.13
N LYS A 133 -24.85 13.36 46.28
CA LYS A 133 -24.18 14.53 45.76
C LYS A 133 -25.02 15.06 44.61
N THR A 134 -25.46 16.29 44.75
CA THR A 134 -26.06 17.07 43.68
C THR A 134 -25.08 17.19 42.50
N LEU A 135 -25.58 17.44 41.28
CA LEU A 135 -24.70 17.67 40.13
C LEU A 135 -23.70 18.79 40.40
N LYS A 136 -24.12 19.81 41.18
CA LYS A 136 -23.23 20.90 41.60
C LYS A 136 -22.05 20.39 42.42
N GLU A 137 -22.29 19.54 43.43
CA GLU A 137 -21.21 18.98 44.27
C GLU A 137 -20.28 18.07 43.46
N LEU A 138 -20.80 17.35 42.47
CA LEU A 138 -19.97 16.56 41.55
C LEU A 138 -19.10 17.47 40.67
N LEU A 139 -19.66 18.53 40.09
CA LEU A 139 -18.92 19.49 39.27
C LEU A 139 -17.85 20.23 40.09
N ASP A 140 -18.16 20.63 41.33
CA ASP A 140 -17.23 21.28 42.25
C ASP A 140 -16.07 20.32 42.64
N GLU A 141 -16.35 19.03 42.84
CA GLU A 141 -15.30 18.04 43.10
C GLU A 141 -14.42 17.77 41.87
N GLN A 142 -15.01 17.73 40.67
CA GLN A 142 -14.26 17.49 39.43
C GLN A 142 -13.41 18.68 39.03
N VAL A 143 -13.91 19.93 39.16
CA VAL A 143 -13.11 21.12 38.83
C VAL A 143 -11.85 21.22 39.70
N ALA A 144 -11.93 20.76 40.96
CA ALA A 144 -10.79 20.68 41.88
C ALA A 144 -9.70 19.67 41.47
N LYS A 145 -9.98 18.77 40.53
CA LYS A 145 -9.02 17.78 39.98
C LYS A 145 -8.47 18.18 38.61
N VAL A 146 -9.01 19.22 37.98
CA VAL A 146 -8.56 19.73 36.68
C VAL A 146 -7.07 20.07 36.71
N THR A 147 -6.35 19.60 35.68
CA THR A 147 -4.96 19.97 35.42
C THR A 147 -4.89 20.57 34.02
N ILE A 148 -4.29 21.75 33.90
CA ILE A 148 -4.06 22.47 32.64
C ILE A 148 -2.55 22.63 32.46
N VAL A 149 -2.07 22.30 31.28
CA VAL A 149 -0.65 22.41 30.90
C VAL A 149 -0.54 23.20 29.61
N VAL A 150 0.48 24.04 29.49
CA VAL A 150 0.80 24.73 28.22
C VAL A 150 1.57 23.76 27.32
N LYS A 151 1.13 23.62 26.06
CA LYS A 151 1.80 22.76 25.06
C LYS A 151 3.24 23.21 24.81
N ASP A 152 4.11 22.25 24.49
CA ASP A 152 5.54 22.52 24.28
C ASP A 152 5.81 23.57 23.20
N GLU A 153 5.06 23.51 22.09
CA GLU A 153 5.15 24.46 20.97
C GLU A 153 4.79 25.91 21.36
N ALA A 154 4.00 26.09 22.42
CA ALA A 154 3.56 27.39 22.89
C ALA A 154 4.44 27.95 24.03
N LYS A 155 5.38 27.17 24.59
CA LYS A 155 6.24 27.61 25.70
C LYS A 155 7.16 28.79 25.34
N ASN A 156 7.41 29.00 24.06
CA ASN A 156 8.26 30.09 23.56
C ASN A 156 7.47 31.36 23.21
N LYS A 157 6.14 31.33 23.28
CA LYS A 157 5.29 32.51 23.06
C LYS A 157 5.37 33.46 24.25
N ILE A 158 5.13 34.74 24.02
CA ILE A 158 4.89 35.69 25.11
C ILE A 158 3.53 35.44 25.74
N ALA A 159 3.34 35.84 27.01
CA ALA A 159 2.15 35.47 27.78
C ALA A 159 0.82 35.90 27.13
N THR A 160 0.83 37.04 26.44
CA THR A 160 -0.36 37.62 25.77
C THR A 160 -0.73 36.92 24.45
N GLU A 161 0.16 36.10 23.90
CA GLU A 161 -0.07 35.34 22.66
C GLU A 161 -0.61 33.93 22.91
N ILE A 162 -0.54 33.45 24.15
CA ILE A 162 -1.02 32.12 24.53
C ILE A 162 -2.56 32.14 24.55
N LYS A 163 -3.17 31.25 23.76
CA LYS A 163 -4.62 31.10 23.63
C LYS A 163 -5.09 29.77 24.23
N GLU A 164 -6.39 29.58 24.39
CA GLU A 164 -6.96 28.32 24.89
C GLU A 164 -6.51 27.10 24.06
N ALA A 165 -6.37 27.26 22.74
CA ALA A 165 -5.88 26.21 21.83
C ALA A 165 -4.42 25.77 22.09
N ASP A 166 -3.64 26.59 22.81
CA ASP A 166 -2.26 26.31 23.20
C ASP A 166 -2.18 25.49 24.51
N LEU A 167 -3.32 25.14 25.09
CA LEU A 167 -3.41 24.40 26.34
C LEU A 167 -3.78 22.93 26.09
N THR A 168 -3.30 22.07 26.99
CA THR A 168 -3.77 20.71 27.16
C THR A 168 -4.50 20.63 28.47
N ILE A 169 -5.77 20.25 28.40
CA ILE A 169 -6.64 20.08 29.55
C ILE A 169 -6.86 18.57 29.70
N ALA A 170 -6.42 17.99 30.82
CA ALA A 170 -6.60 16.55 31.06
C ALA A 170 -8.10 16.20 31.08
N GLU A 171 -8.52 15.17 30.34
CA GLU A 171 -9.95 14.80 30.19
C GLU A 171 -10.63 14.55 31.55
N PHE A 172 -11.80 15.15 31.74
CA PHE A 172 -12.65 14.99 32.93
C PHE A 172 -14.08 14.62 32.53
N GLY A 173 -14.24 13.37 32.08
CA GLY A 173 -15.55 12.79 31.77
C GLY A 173 -16.28 13.53 30.65
N THR A 174 -17.61 13.61 30.76
CA THR A 174 -18.51 14.13 29.70
C THR A 174 -18.93 15.59 29.90
N TYR A 175 -18.31 16.32 30.82
CA TYR A 175 -18.68 17.71 31.13
C TYR A 175 -18.03 18.69 30.16
N THR A 176 -18.78 19.73 29.78
CA THR A 176 -18.22 20.85 29.02
C THR A 176 -17.42 21.76 29.94
N HIS A 177 -16.36 22.40 29.44
CA HIS A 177 -15.57 23.36 30.20
C HIS A 177 -15.51 24.70 29.49
N LYS A 178 -15.28 25.76 30.29
CA LYS A 178 -14.91 27.09 29.82
C LYS A 178 -13.62 27.50 30.49
N VAL A 179 -12.64 27.92 29.69
CA VAL A 179 -11.37 28.45 30.18
C VAL A 179 -11.23 29.91 29.79
N THR A 180 -10.95 30.75 30.79
CA THR A 180 -10.60 32.16 30.58
C THR A 180 -9.15 32.37 31.01
N LEU A 181 -8.33 32.93 30.13
CA LEU A 181 -6.93 33.22 30.43
C LEU A 181 -6.76 34.67 30.90
N THR A 182 -6.00 34.84 31.97
CA THR A 182 -5.63 36.15 32.51
C THR A 182 -4.13 36.22 32.76
N THR A 183 -3.54 37.38 32.45
CA THR A 183 -2.14 37.69 32.74
C THR A 183 -2.04 38.68 33.89
N SER A 184 -0.99 38.55 34.68
CA SER A 184 -0.64 39.48 35.78
C SER A 184 0.87 39.66 35.82
N GLU A 185 1.38 40.66 36.56
CA GLU A 185 2.82 40.86 36.71
C GLU A 185 3.48 39.61 37.32
N GLY A 186 4.56 39.15 36.66
CA GLY A 186 5.37 38.03 37.16
C GLY A 186 6.33 38.47 38.26
N LYS A 187 7.16 37.54 38.75
CA LYS A 187 8.18 37.84 39.78
C LYS A 187 9.26 38.81 39.30
N THR A 188 9.49 38.90 37.99
CA THR A 188 10.46 39.80 37.38
C THR A 188 9.77 40.73 36.39
N ALA A 189 10.29 41.95 36.21
CA ALA A 189 9.66 43.00 35.40
C ALA A 189 9.47 42.63 33.92
N ASP A 190 10.26 41.67 33.44
CA ASP A 190 10.29 41.10 32.09
C ASP A 190 9.38 39.88 31.91
N LYS A 191 8.65 39.46 32.96
CA LYS A 191 7.76 38.31 32.92
C LYS A 191 6.32 38.64 33.28
N LEU A 192 5.40 37.92 32.67
CA LEU A 192 3.99 37.90 33.00
C LEU A 192 3.62 36.51 33.52
N LYS A 193 2.90 36.48 34.64
CA LYS A 193 2.30 35.28 35.19
C LYS A 193 1.01 34.98 34.44
N LEU A 194 0.93 33.80 33.83
CA LEU A 194 -0.26 33.33 33.14
C LEU A 194 -1.11 32.47 34.08
N THR A 195 -2.40 32.78 34.14
CA THR A 195 -3.39 32.07 34.96
C THR A 195 -4.58 31.67 34.11
N ALA A 196 -5.08 30.46 34.32
CA ALA A 196 -6.29 29.94 33.70
C ALA A 196 -7.41 29.83 34.74
N LYS A 197 -8.54 30.48 34.47
CA LYS A 197 -9.78 30.32 35.23
C LYS A 197 -10.66 29.30 34.53
N VAL A 198 -11.06 28.27 35.25
CA VAL A 198 -11.82 27.13 34.71
C VAL A 198 -13.15 27.01 35.42
N VAL A 199 -14.21 26.82 34.62
CA VAL A 199 -15.55 26.46 35.08
C VAL A 199 -16.00 25.22 34.31
N LEU A 200 -16.55 24.23 35.01
CA LEU A 200 -17.20 23.07 34.40
C LEU A 200 -18.71 23.30 34.32
N GLU A 201 -19.32 22.88 33.22
CA GLU A 201 -20.74 22.99 32.94
C GLU A 201 -21.35 21.60 32.75
N GLY A 202 -22.44 21.33 33.47
CA GLY A 202 -23.27 20.14 33.31
C GLY A 202 -24.74 20.51 33.13
N LYS A 203 -25.54 19.58 32.59
CA LYS A 203 -26.99 19.76 32.43
C LYS A 203 -27.75 18.83 33.38
N GLU A 204 -28.66 19.38 34.16
CA GLU A 204 -29.62 18.64 34.98
C GLU A 204 -31.01 19.22 34.78
N LYS A 205 -31.96 18.39 34.31
CA LYS A 205 -33.36 18.80 34.05
C LYS A 205 -33.45 20.10 33.25
N GLU A 206 -32.73 20.15 32.13
CA GLU A 206 -32.64 21.28 31.19
C GLU A 206 -31.99 22.57 31.74
N LYS A 207 -31.57 22.61 33.00
CA LYS A 207 -30.80 23.72 33.56
C LYS A 207 -29.30 23.45 33.45
N THR A 208 -28.55 24.46 33.02
CA THR A 208 -27.09 24.45 33.08
C THR A 208 -26.66 24.73 34.52
N ILE A 209 -25.89 23.82 35.10
CA ILE A 209 -25.26 23.97 36.42
C ILE A 209 -23.77 24.15 36.18
N THR A 210 -23.18 25.15 36.83
CA THR A 210 -21.74 25.47 36.76
C THR A 210 -21.03 25.07 38.05
N SER A 211 -19.79 24.62 37.95
CA SER A 211 -18.91 24.45 39.10
C SER A 211 -18.53 25.82 39.71
N VAL A 212 -17.91 25.79 40.89
CA VAL A 212 -17.08 26.90 41.37
C VAL A 212 -15.96 27.19 40.36
N GLU A 213 -15.62 28.48 40.21
CA GLU A 213 -14.47 28.90 39.40
C GLU A 213 -13.18 28.45 40.10
N ARG A 214 -12.28 27.83 39.34
CA ARG A 214 -10.94 27.47 39.82
C ARG A 214 -9.88 28.21 39.02
N THR A 215 -8.97 28.87 39.73
CA THR A 215 -7.79 29.51 39.15
C THR A 215 -6.59 28.57 39.22
N ILE A 216 -5.92 28.35 38.09
CA ILE A 216 -4.73 27.51 37.95
C ILE A 216 -3.59 28.39 37.41
N GLU A 217 -2.44 28.37 38.08
CA GLU A 217 -1.23 29.06 37.62
C GLU A 217 -0.49 28.18 36.60
N LEU A 218 -0.29 28.72 35.39
CA LEU A 218 0.33 28.00 34.28
C LEU A 218 1.84 28.26 34.15
N GLY A 219 2.35 29.22 34.92
CA GLY A 219 3.77 29.60 34.96
C GLY A 219 4.01 31.07 34.62
N GLU A 220 5.28 31.42 34.49
CA GLU A 220 5.75 32.73 34.06
C GLU A 220 6.29 32.68 32.64
N PHE A 221 5.86 33.64 31.82
CA PHE A 221 6.20 33.76 30.41
C PHE A 221 6.79 35.14 30.15
N ASN A 222 7.57 35.30 29.10
CA ASN A 222 8.19 36.59 28.79
C ASN A 222 7.12 37.64 28.44
N LYS A 223 7.34 38.88 28.88
CA LYS A 223 6.50 40.06 28.62
C LYS A 223 6.71 40.61 27.21
N GLU A 224 7.94 40.49 26.71
CA GLU A 224 8.35 40.88 25.37
C GLU A 224 9.04 39.69 24.69
N ALA A 225 9.00 39.65 23.36
CA ALA A 225 9.69 38.61 22.61
C ALA A 225 11.18 38.66 22.99
N PRO A 226 11.83 37.51 23.27
CA PRO A 226 13.23 37.51 23.66
C PRO A 226 14.05 38.20 22.57
N VAL A 227 14.72 39.29 22.94
CA VAL A 227 15.75 39.91 22.10
C VAL A 227 17.00 39.04 22.21
N THR A 228 16.93 37.85 21.64
CA THR A 228 18.04 36.91 21.64
C THR A 228 19.06 37.34 20.59
N PRO A 229 20.36 37.48 20.92
CA PRO A 229 21.42 37.37 19.93
C PRO A 229 21.28 36.00 19.27
N PRO A 230 21.53 35.85 17.95
CA PRO A 230 21.16 34.63 17.24
C PRO A 230 21.88 33.43 17.83
N ALA A 231 21.10 32.44 18.28
CA ALA A 231 21.54 31.06 18.30
C ALA A 231 22.09 30.79 16.90
N THR A 232 23.38 30.44 16.79
CA THR A 232 24.14 30.21 15.55
C THR A 232 23.21 29.84 14.39
N THR A 233 22.81 30.86 13.63
CA THR A 233 21.87 30.70 12.53
C THR A 233 22.65 29.98 11.45
N LYS A 234 22.43 28.66 11.33
CA LYS A 234 22.91 27.89 10.21
C LYS A 234 22.53 28.66 8.94
N THR A 235 23.53 28.92 8.11
CA THR A 235 23.34 29.51 6.79
C THR A 235 22.39 28.63 5.98
N LEU A 236 21.71 29.19 4.96
CA LEU A 236 20.85 28.39 4.09
C LEU A 236 21.62 27.20 3.49
N LYS A 237 22.90 27.40 3.18
CA LYS A 237 23.78 26.33 2.70
C LYS A 237 23.91 25.18 3.71
N GLU A 238 24.18 25.47 4.97
CA GLU A 238 24.30 24.46 6.03
C GLU A 238 22.99 23.70 6.25
N LEU A 239 21.85 24.38 6.13
CA LEU A 239 20.53 23.74 6.19
C LEU A 239 20.30 22.81 4.99
N LEU A 240 20.61 23.25 3.78
CA LEU A 240 20.50 22.44 2.56
C LEU A 240 21.42 21.21 2.62
N ASP A 241 22.65 21.37 3.10
CA ASP A 241 23.63 20.29 3.26
C ASP A 241 23.15 19.25 4.32
N GLU A 242 22.52 19.71 5.40
CA GLU A 242 21.95 18.79 6.40
C GLU A 242 20.72 18.04 5.87
N GLN A 243 19.88 18.71 5.06
CA GLN A 243 18.69 18.08 4.48
C GLN A 243 19.05 17.09 3.37
N VAL A 244 20.01 17.42 2.49
CA VAL A 244 20.41 16.50 1.41
C VAL A 244 20.99 15.19 1.98
N ALA A 245 21.65 15.24 3.14
CA ALA A 245 22.15 14.08 3.87
C ALA A 245 21.04 13.15 4.42
N LYS A 246 19.79 13.61 4.48
CA LYS A 246 18.62 12.83 4.92
C LYS A 246 17.77 12.31 3.76
N VAL A 247 18.03 12.77 2.53
CA VAL A 247 17.30 12.35 1.33
C VAL A 247 17.35 10.82 1.16
N THR A 248 16.19 10.23 0.91
CA THR A 248 16.05 8.83 0.51
C THR A 248 15.36 8.78 -0.83
N ILE A 249 15.95 8.04 -1.78
CA ILE A 249 15.40 7.83 -3.13
C ILE A 249 15.17 6.34 -3.29
N VAL A 250 13.97 5.98 -3.74
CA VAL A 250 13.55 4.59 -3.95
C VAL A 250 13.03 4.45 -5.38
N VAL A 251 13.32 3.34 -6.04
CA VAL A 251 12.73 3.02 -7.35
C VAL A 251 11.32 2.46 -7.14
N LYS A 252 10.33 3.02 -7.85
CA LYS A 252 8.93 2.58 -7.79
C LYS A 252 8.79 1.12 -8.20
N ASP A 253 7.82 0.42 -7.62
CA ASP A 253 7.59 -1.01 -7.88
C ASP A 253 7.37 -1.33 -9.36
N GLU A 254 6.61 -0.49 -10.06
CA GLU A 254 6.34 -0.62 -11.50
C GLU A 254 7.60 -0.53 -12.38
N ALA A 255 8.63 0.16 -11.90
CA ALA A 255 9.88 0.35 -12.61
C ALA A 255 10.95 -0.70 -12.28
N LYS A 256 10.75 -1.54 -11.24
CA LYS A 256 11.73 -2.57 -10.84
C LYS A 256 12.01 -3.61 -11.92
N ASN A 257 11.09 -3.79 -12.86
CA ASN A 257 11.23 -4.73 -13.98
C ASN A 257 11.84 -4.10 -15.24
N LYS A 258 12.08 -2.78 -15.25
CA LYS A 258 12.76 -2.10 -16.35
C LYS A 258 14.25 -2.42 -16.34
N ILE A 259 14.88 -2.31 -17.50
CA ILE A 259 16.33 -2.33 -17.59
C ILE A 259 16.93 -1.02 -17.09
N ALA A 260 18.19 -1.03 -16.67
CA ALA A 260 18.82 0.11 -16.01
C ALA A 260 18.77 1.41 -16.83
N THR A 261 18.87 1.31 -18.16
CA THR A 261 18.85 2.45 -19.10
C THR A 261 17.46 3.02 -19.36
N GLU A 262 16.40 2.32 -18.96
CA GLU A 262 15.01 2.76 -19.13
C GLU A 262 14.45 3.45 -17.89
N ILE A 263 15.13 3.34 -16.74
CA ILE A 263 14.72 3.98 -15.49
C ILE A 263 14.97 5.49 -15.60
N LYS A 264 13.91 6.28 -15.42
CA LYS A 264 13.92 7.74 -15.47
C LYS A 264 13.65 8.35 -14.09
N GLU A 265 13.85 9.65 -13.95
CA GLU A 265 13.53 10.36 -12.70
C GLU A 265 12.07 10.17 -12.27
N ALA A 266 11.13 10.13 -13.22
CA ALA A 266 9.71 9.87 -12.96
C ALA A 266 9.43 8.48 -12.36
N ASP A 267 10.37 7.53 -12.48
CA ASP A 267 10.29 6.18 -11.91
C ASP A 267 10.79 6.13 -10.45
N LEU A 268 11.20 7.26 -9.90
CA LEU A 268 11.70 7.37 -8.53
C LEU A 268 10.63 7.93 -7.60
N THR A 269 10.69 7.50 -6.35
CA THR A 269 10.03 8.14 -5.23
C THR A 269 11.09 8.76 -4.36
N ILE A 270 10.96 10.07 -4.17
CA ILE A 270 11.86 10.88 -3.37
C ILE A 270 11.08 11.25 -2.11
N ALA A 271 11.54 10.81 -0.94
CA ALA A 271 10.86 11.12 0.32
C ALA A 271 10.81 12.64 0.52
N GLU A 272 9.67 13.17 0.95
CA GLU A 272 9.40 14.61 1.02
C GLU A 272 10.37 15.32 1.99
N PHE A 273 11.08 16.34 1.52
CA PHE A 273 12.03 17.14 2.31
C PHE A 273 11.68 18.63 2.23
N GLY A 274 10.55 18.99 2.85
CA GLY A 274 10.12 20.37 2.99
C GLY A 274 9.86 21.06 1.65
N THR A 275 10.06 22.38 1.62
CA THR A 275 9.70 23.24 0.49
C THR A 275 10.85 23.49 -0.50
N TYR A 276 11.95 22.73 -0.41
CA TYR A 276 13.11 22.92 -1.27
C TYR A 276 12.93 22.24 -2.64
N THR A 277 13.36 22.92 -3.70
CA THR A 277 13.46 22.31 -5.03
C THR A 277 14.63 21.34 -5.06
N HIS A 278 14.52 20.25 -5.83
CA HIS A 278 15.59 19.28 -6.01
C HIS A 278 15.87 19.04 -7.48
N LYS A 279 17.10 18.60 -7.76
CA LYS A 279 17.52 18.07 -9.05
C LYS A 279 18.11 16.69 -8.83
N VAL A 280 17.61 15.71 -9.59
CA VAL A 280 18.16 14.36 -9.60
C VAL A 280 18.80 14.07 -10.95
N THR A 281 20.03 13.57 -10.94
CA THR A 281 20.71 13.05 -12.13
C THR A 281 20.97 11.57 -11.93
N LEU A 282 20.56 10.76 -12.91
CA LEU A 282 20.78 9.32 -12.89
C LEU A 282 22.04 8.95 -13.67
N THR A 283 22.85 8.08 -13.10
CA THR A 283 24.03 7.50 -13.75
C THR A 283 24.05 5.99 -13.59
N THR A 284 24.56 5.29 -14.59
CA THR A 284 24.76 3.85 -14.56
C THR A 284 26.26 3.52 -14.59
N SER A 285 26.61 2.41 -13.96
CA SER A 285 27.97 1.84 -13.96
C SER A 285 27.88 0.31 -14.03
N GLU A 286 28.99 -0.38 -14.32
CA GLU A 286 29.00 -1.84 -14.35
C GLU A 286 28.57 -2.43 -12.99
N GLY A 287 27.63 -3.37 -13.03
CA GLY A 287 27.18 -4.10 -11.84
C GLY A 287 28.15 -5.22 -11.46
N LYS A 288 27.81 -5.99 -10.42
CA LYS A 288 28.62 -7.14 -9.97
C LYS A 288 28.68 -8.28 -11.00
N THR A 289 27.68 -8.37 -11.88
CA THR A 289 27.60 -9.39 -12.93
C THR A 289 27.55 -8.73 -14.29
N ALA A 290 28.06 -9.39 -15.33
CA ALA A 290 28.18 -8.83 -16.68
C ALA A 290 26.84 -8.45 -17.33
N ASP A 291 25.75 -9.05 -16.85
CA ASP A 291 24.37 -8.84 -17.29
C ASP A 291 23.64 -7.74 -16.49
N LYS A 292 24.28 -7.10 -15.51
CA LYS A 292 23.68 -6.07 -14.67
C LYS A 292 24.44 -4.74 -14.69
N LEU A 293 23.68 -3.66 -14.51
CA LEU A 293 24.19 -2.32 -14.29
C LEU A 293 23.78 -1.83 -12.91
N LYS A 294 24.72 -1.20 -12.22
CA LYS A 294 24.48 -0.48 -10.96
C LYS A 294 23.92 0.89 -11.28
N LEU A 295 22.73 1.18 -10.74
CA LEU A 295 22.08 2.48 -10.91
C LEU A 295 22.34 3.35 -9.67
N THR A 296 22.78 4.59 -9.91
CA THR A 296 23.03 5.59 -8.86
C THR A 296 22.29 6.89 -9.18
N ALA A 297 21.69 7.50 -8.17
CA ALA A 297 21.11 8.83 -8.24
C ALA A 297 22.01 9.85 -7.55
N LYS A 298 22.35 10.92 -8.25
CA LYS A 298 22.96 12.13 -7.69
C LYS A 298 21.86 13.14 -7.41
N VAL A 299 21.78 13.63 -6.18
CA VAL A 299 20.78 14.61 -5.76
C VAL A 299 21.44 15.89 -5.25
N VAL A 300 20.88 17.02 -5.67
CA VAL A 300 21.23 18.36 -5.21
C VAL A 300 19.93 19.07 -4.82
N LEU A 301 19.92 19.71 -3.66
CA LEU A 301 18.83 20.58 -3.22
C LEU A 301 19.15 22.04 -3.56
N GLU A 302 18.15 22.78 -4.02
CA GLU A 302 18.26 24.20 -4.35
C GLU A 302 17.31 25.02 -3.48
N GLY A 303 17.82 26.11 -2.91
CA GLY A 303 17.06 27.12 -2.18
C GLY A 303 17.37 28.53 -2.67
N LYS A 304 16.53 29.51 -2.32
CA LYS A 304 16.76 30.92 -2.66
C LYS A 304 17.03 31.74 -1.40
N GLU A 305 18.11 32.53 -1.42
CA GLU A 305 18.42 33.53 -0.40
C GLU A 305 18.82 34.83 -1.08
N LYS A 306 18.07 35.91 -0.81
CA LYS A 306 18.31 37.25 -1.39
C LYS A 306 18.54 37.20 -2.91
N GLU A 307 17.59 36.57 -3.61
CA GLU A 307 17.59 36.36 -5.07
C GLU A 307 18.70 35.47 -5.65
N LYS A 308 19.63 34.98 -4.83
CA LYS A 308 20.64 34.00 -5.26
C LYS A 308 20.15 32.59 -5.02
N THR A 309 20.36 31.72 -6.01
CA THR A 309 20.18 30.28 -5.85
C THR A 309 21.38 29.71 -5.10
N ILE A 310 21.12 29.05 -3.97
CA ILE A 310 22.11 28.32 -3.18
C ILE A 310 21.84 26.82 -3.36
N THR A 311 22.89 26.04 -3.59
CA THR A 311 22.79 24.59 -3.78
C THR A 311 23.46 23.84 -2.63
N SER A 312 22.92 22.67 -2.30
CA SER A 312 23.56 21.73 -1.36
C SER A 312 24.82 21.12 -1.97
N VAL A 313 25.61 20.45 -1.13
CA VAL A 313 26.57 19.43 -1.56
C VAL A 313 25.82 18.34 -2.34
N GLU A 314 26.46 17.84 -3.40
CA GLU A 314 25.95 16.70 -4.17
C GLU A 314 26.02 15.43 -3.33
N ARG A 315 24.92 14.68 -3.27
CA ARG A 315 24.89 13.36 -2.65
C ARG A 315 24.61 12.28 -3.67
N THR A 316 25.43 11.23 -3.67
CA THR A 316 25.22 10.03 -4.48
C THR A 316 24.53 8.94 -3.65
N ILE A 317 23.45 8.36 -4.19
CA ILE A 317 22.65 7.30 -3.57
C ILE A 317 22.62 6.11 -4.53
N GLU A 318 22.96 4.92 -4.03
CA GLU A 318 22.86 3.67 -4.78
C GLU A 318 21.42 3.15 -4.77
N LEU A 319 20.84 2.95 -5.95
CA LEU A 319 19.45 2.52 -6.12
C LEU A 319 19.32 1.00 -6.30
N GLY A 320 20.44 0.32 -6.57
CA GLY A 320 20.51 -1.14 -6.74
C GLY A 320 21.11 -1.57 -8.07
N GLU A 321 20.99 -2.87 -8.36
CA GLU A 321 21.41 -3.47 -9.62
C GLU A 321 20.20 -3.83 -10.47
N PHE A 322 20.26 -3.49 -11.75
CA PHE A 322 19.20 -3.72 -12.74
C PHE A 322 19.77 -4.43 -13.95
N ASN A 323 18.92 -5.14 -14.69
CA ASN A 323 19.36 -5.87 -15.87
C ASN A 323 19.86 -4.88 -16.95
N LYS A 324 20.92 -5.26 -17.64
CA LYS A 324 21.52 -4.51 -18.76
C LYS A 324 20.68 -4.63 -20.03
N GLU A 325 20.06 -5.79 -20.23
CA GLU A 325 19.20 -6.10 -21.37
C GLU A 325 17.85 -6.61 -20.88
N ALA A 326 16.82 -6.42 -21.70
CA ALA A 326 15.48 -6.90 -21.37
C ALA A 326 15.53 -8.44 -21.29
N PRO A 327 14.78 -9.06 -20.36
CA PRO A 327 14.67 -10.51 -20.33
C PRO A 327 14.23 -11.01 -21.70
N LYS A 328 15.00 -11.94 -22.29
CA LYS A 328 14.60 -12.55 -23.57
C LYS A 328 13.29 -13.29 -23.37
N THR A 329 12.34 -13.07 -24.28
CA THR A 329 11.10 -13.83 -24.32
C THR A 329 11.39 -15.29 -24.65
N LEU A 330 10.49 -16.20 -24.25
CA LEU A 330 10.63 -17.62 -24.59
C LEU A 330 10.74 -17.84 -26.11
N LYS A 331 10.00 -17.06 -26.92
CA LYS A 331 10.13 -17.11 -28.38
C LYS A 331 11.55 -16.77 -28.84
N GLN A 332 12.15 -15.69 -28.33
CA GLN A 332 13.52 -15.31 -28.69
C GLN A 332 14.53 -16.38 -28.29
N LEU A 333 14.36 -17.02 -27.12
CA LEU A 333 15.21 -18.13 -26.70
C LEU A 333 15.08 -19.35 -27.63
N LEU A 334 13.86 -19.68 -28.04
CA LEU A 334 13.60 -20.75 -29.01
C LEU A 334 14.21 -20.42 -30.39
N ASP A 335 14.10 -19.16 -30.84
CA ASP A 335 14.67 -18.67 -32.10
C ASP A 335 16.21 -18.65 -32.10
N GLU A 336 16.83 -18.39 -30.95
CA GLU A 336 18.27 -18.53 -30.78
C GLU A 336 18.70 -20.00 -30.75
N GLN A 337 17.93 -20.86 -30.08
CA GLN A 337 18.24 -22.28 -29.99
C GLN A 337 18.15 -22.98 -31.36
N ILE A 338 17.11 -22.71 -32.16
CA ILE A 338 16.95 -23.33 -33.49
C ILE A 338 18.13 -22.98 -34.43
N LYS A 339 18.79 -21.83 -34.21
CA LYS A 339 19.99 -21.46 -34.97
C LYS A 339 21.16 -22.41 -34.68
N LEU A 340 21.24 -22.94 -33.46
CA LEU A 340 22.29 -23.87 -33.02
C LEU A 340 22.02 -25.33 -33.39
N VAL A 341 20.77 -25.68 -33.73
CA VAL A 341 20.40 -27.06 -34.13
C VAL A 341 21.20 -27.48 -35.36
N THR A 342 21.72 -28.70 -35.30
CA THR A 342 22.40 -29.38 -36.41
C THR A 342 21.66 -30.66 -36.74
N VAL A 343 21.48 -30.91 -38.03
CA VAL A 343 20.78 -32.08 -38.55
C VAL A 343 21.74 -32.84 -39.45
N VAL A 344 21.90 -34.14 -39.18
CA VAL A 344 22.74 -35.04 -39.98
C VAL A 344 21.92 -36.27 -40.35
N VAL A 345 22.00 -36.69 -41.60
CA VAL A 345 21.40 -37.95 -42.07
C VAL A 345 22.30 -39.10 -41.63
N LYS A 346 21.72 -40.13 -41.01
CA LYS A 346 22.45 -41.34 -40.61
C LYS A 346 23.01 -42.08 -41.81
N GLU A 347 24.15 -42.75 -41.65
CA GLU A 347 24.87 -43.38 -42.77
C GLU A 347 24.04 -44.47 -43.44
N GLU A 348 23.38 -45.30 -42.64
CA GLU A 348 22.49 -46.37 -43.08
C GLU A 348 21.25 -45.86 -43.85
N SER A 349 20.90 -44.59 -43.69
CA SER A 349 19.75 -43.96 -44.33
C SER A 349 20.09 -43.30 -45.67
N LYS A 350 21.38 -43.18 -46.03
CA LYS A 350 21.80 -42.54 -47.28
C LYS A 350 21.42 -43.31 -48.53
N THR A 351 21.17 -44.62 -48.42
CA THR A 351 20.74 -45.47 -49.55
C THR A 351 19.22 -45.52 -49.72
N LYS A 352 18.45 -44.87 -48.83
CA LYS A 352 16.99 -44.81 -48.92
C LYS A 352 16.52 -43.91 -50.07
N LYS A 353 15.30 -44.14 -50.53
CA LYS A 353 14.63 -43.24 -51.46
C LYS A 353 14.21 -41.96 -50.75
N ALA A 354 14.09 -40.86 -51.50
CA ALA A 354 13.69 -39.57 -50.96
C ALA A 354 12.36 -39.60 -50.19
N SER A 355 11.40 -40.43 -50.64
CA SER A 355 10.09 -40.63 -50.00
C SER A 355 10.13 -41.45 -48.72
N GLU A 356 11.24 -42.11 -48.42
CA GLU A 356 11.40 -43.01 -47.27
C GLU A 356 12.16 -42.34 -46.11
N ILE A 357 12.69 -41.14 -46.33
CA ILE A 357 13.39 -40.38 -45.29
C ILE A 357 12.38 -39.87 -44.26
N ALA A 358 12.60 -40.24 -43.01
CA ALA A 358 11.78 -39.84 -41.87
C ALA A 358 12.64 -39.35 -40.69
N GLU A 359 12.00 -38.92 -39.60
CA GLU A 359 12.69 -38.44 -38.39
C GLU A 359 13.70 -39.45 -37.84
N ALA A 360 13.38 -40.75 -37.88
CA ALA A 360 14.24 -41.82 -37.40
C ALA A 360 15.58 -41.93 -38.17
N ASP A 361 15.66 -41.33 -39.36
CA ASP A 361 16.86 -41.30 -40.22
C ASP A 361 17.80 -40.14 -39.91
N LEU A 362 17.41 -39.27 -38.99
CA LEU A 362 18.16 -38.08 -38.62
C LEU A 362 18.83 -38.24 -37.26
N THR A 363 20.00 -37.63 -37.13
CA THR A 363 20.58 -37.26 -35.85
C THR A 363 20.39 -35.75 -35.71
N VAL A 364 19.63 -35.34 -34.70
CA VAL A 364 19.31 -33.93 -34.43
C VAL A 364 19.91 -33.58 -33.08
N ASP A 365 20.93 -32.73 -33.10
CA ASP A 365 21.64 -32.32 -31.90
C ASP A 365 21.28 -30.88 -31.50
N LYS A 366 21.57 -30.54 -30.24
CA LYS A 366 21.37 -29.21 -29.64
C LYS A 366 19.90 -28.77 -29.61
N LEU A 367 18.99 -29.71 -29.32
CA LEU A 367 17.60 -29.39 -29.06
C LEU A 367 17.36 -28.70 -27.71
N GLY A 368 18.35 -28.67 -26.80
CA GLY A 368 18.28 -27.91 -25.55
C GLY A 368 17.12 -28.31 -24.62
N GLY A 369 16.59 -29.53 -24.76
CA GLY A 369 15.40 -30.00 -24.01
C GLY A 369 14.05 -29.48 -24.55
N TYR A 370 14.02 -28.81 -25.70
CA TYR A 370 12.77 -28.39 -26.35
C TYR A 370 12.18 -29.49 -27.23
N LYS A 371 10.86 -29.46 -27.41
CA LYS A 371 10.15 -30.38 -28.30
C LYS A 371 10.29 -29.92 -29.75
N ALA A 372 10.79 -30.79 -30.63
CA ALA A 372 10.89 -30.51 -32.06
C ALA A 372 9.67 -31.04 -32.84
N THR A 373 9.30 -30.34 -33.91
CA THR A 373 8.36 -30.81 -34.93
C THR A 373 9.05 -30.78 -36.29
N TYR A 374 8.88 -31.83 -37.08
CA TYR A 374 9.57 -32.04 -38.35
C TYR A 374 8.59 -32.01 -39.52
N LYS A 375 8.95 -31.32 -40.60
CA LYS A 375 8.25 -31.36 -41.87
C LYS A 375 9.23 -31.62 -43.00
N PHE A 376 9.06 -32.73 -43.70
CA PHE A 376 9.91 -33.12 -44.81
C PHE A 376 9.40 -32.51 -46.12
N VAL A 377 10.32 -31.94 -46.89
CA VAL A 377 10.04 -31.34 -48.19
C VAL A 377 10.93 -32.03 -49.21
N VAL A 378 10.32 -32.80 -50.09
CA VAL A 378 10.99 -33.46 -51.21
C VAL A 378 10.75 -32.64 -52.47
N THR A 379 11.81 -32.22 -53.12
CA THR A 379 11.74 -31.42 -54.35
C THR A 379 12.43 -32.17 -55.49
N ASP A 380 11.71 -32.40 -56.57
CA ASP A 380 12.29 -32.95 -57.79
C ASP A 380 13.33 -31.99 -58.36
N LYS A 381 14.51 -32.49 -58.68
CA LYS A 381 15.53 -31.71 -59.36
C LYS A 381 15.16 -31.58 -60.84
N THR A 382 15.01 -30.35 -61.31
CA THR A 382 14.69 -30.05 -62.71
C THR A 382 15.72 -30.69 -63.64
N GLY A 383 15.27 -31.59 -64.53
CA GLY A 383 16.14 -32.26 -65.51
C GLY A 383 16.81 -33.57 -65.03
N ASP A 384 16.65 -33.95 -63.76
CA ASP A 384 17.15 -35.25 -63.24
C ASP A 384 15.96 -36.13 -62.85
N THR A 385 15.78 -37.24 -63.59
CA THR A 385 14.70 -38.21 -63.34
C THR A 385 15.06 -39.24 -62.27
N THR A 386 16.29 -39.22 -61.75
CA THR A 386 16.82 -40.25 -60.84
C THR A 386 17.02 -39.75 -59.41
N LYS A 387 17.09 -38.44 -59.18
CA LYS A 387 17.34 -37.85 -57.84
C LYS A 387 16.36 -36.76 -57.43
N ALA A 388 16.05 -36.70 -56.13
CA ALA A 388 15.30 -35.62 -55.51
C ALA A 388 16.08 -35.00 -54.35
N LEU A 389 15.91 -33.69 -54.16
CA LEU A 389 16.47 -32.96 -53.03
C LEU A 389 15.53 -33.09 -51.83
N VAL A 390 16.08 -33.49 -50.68
CA VAL A 390 15.30 -33.57 -49.43
C VAL A 390 15.73 -32.46 -48.49
N LYS A 391 14.75 -31.72 -47.98
CA LYS A 391 14.91 -30.75 -46.90
C LYS A 391 14.04 -31.16 -45.72
N VAL A 392 14.49 -30.83 -44.51
CA VAL A 392 13.67 -30.91 -43.30
C VAL A 392 13.50 -29.53 -42.69
N GLU A 393 12.25 -29.17 -42.46
CA GLU A 393 11.86 -27.97 -41.74
C GLU A 393 11.63 -28.36 -40.27
N ILE A 394 12.33 -27.67 -39.36
CA ILE A 394 12.24 -27.93 -37.92
C ILE A 394 11.70 -26.69 -37.22
N THR A 395 10.76 -26.91 -36.30
CA THR A 395 10.26 -25.92 -35.34
C THR A 395 10.46 -26.44 -33.92
N LEU A 396 11.05 -25.63 -33.03
CA LEU A 396 11.13 -25.93 -31.60
C LEU A 396 9.90 -25.37 -30.88
N SER A 397 9.44 -26.07 -29.86
CA SER A 397 8.24 -25.70 -29.10
C SER A 397 8.41 -25.94 -27.60
N LYS A 398 7.74 -25.09 -26.80
CA LYS A 398 7.62 -25.23 -25.34
C LYS A 398 6.29 -24.67 -24.86
N GLU A 399 5.75 -25.25 -23.80
CA GLU A 399 4.55 -24.72 -23.15
C GLU A 399 4.89 -23.64 -22.12
N GLU A 400 4.17 -22.52 -22.18
CA GLU A 400 4.23 -21.44 -21.21
C GLU A 400 2.79 -20.96 -20.93
N ASN A 401 2.37 -21.03 -19.66
CA ASN A 401 1.04 -20.62 -19.22
C ASN A 401 -0.11 -21.28 -20.01
N GLY A 402 0.04 -22.57 -20.35
CA GLY A 402 -0.96 -23.35 -21.10
C GLY A 402 -1.05 -23.00 -22.59
N LYS A 403 -0.10 -22.22 -23.12
CA LYS A 403 0.03 -21.93 -24.56
C LYS A 403 1.33 -22.52 -25.09
N THR A 404 1.28 -23.10 -26.29
CA THR A 404 2.47 -23.54 -27.01
C THR A 404 3.12 -22.35 -27.71
N ILE A 405 4.37 -22.07 -27.37
CA ILE A 405 5.22 -21.08 -28.04
C ILE A 405 6.16 -21.82 -28.97
N ASN A 406 6.24 -21.35 -30.22
CA ASN A 406 7.04 -21.97 -31.28
C ASN A 406 8.18 -21.05 -31.70
N SER A 407 9.33 -21.63 -32.05
CA SER A 407 10.39 -20.94 -32.79
C SER A 407 9.94 -20.60 -34.20
N GLU A 408 10.71 -19.74 -34.86
CA GLU A 408 10.75 -19.69 -36.31
C GLU A 408 11.14 -21.06 -36.88
N MET A 409 10.52 -21.37 -38.01
CA MET A 409 10.82 -22.59 -38.75
C MET A 409 12.17 -22.43 -39.46
N LYS A 410 13.06 -23.40 -39.28
CA LYS A 410 14.36 -23.43 -39.97
C LYS A 410 14.44 -24.64 -40.88
N SER A 411 14.83 -24.41 -42.14
CA SER A 411 15.02 -25.45 -43.14
C SER A 411 16.48 -25.92 -43.16
N PHE A 412 16.66 -27.24 -43.19
CA PHE A 412 17.95 -27.92 -43.29
C PHE A 412 17.95 -28.78 -44.54
N GLU A 413 18.97 -28.60 -45.38
CA GLU A 413 19.17 -29.43 -46.55
C GLU A 413 19.85 -30.74 -46.16
N LEU A 414 19.20 -31.86 -46.44
CA LEU A 414 19.69 -33.20 -46.11
C LEU A 414 20.54 -33.81 -47.23
N GLY A 415 20.39 -33.30 -48.45
CA GLY A 415 21.11 -33.73 -49.65
C GLY A 415 20.19 -34.36 -50.71
N GLU A 416 20.82 -34.94 -51.72
CA GLU A 416 20.14 -35.64 -52.82
C GLU A 416 19.96 -37.12 -52.51
N PHE A 417 18.77 -37.64 -52.76
CA PHE A 417 18.42 -39.04 -52.58
C PHE A 417 17.86 -39.60 -53.89
N ALA A 418 17.90 -40.92 -54.06
CA ALA A 418 17.26 -41.58 -55.20
C ALA A 418 15.75 -41.26 -55.21
N LYS A 419 15.18 -40.97 -56.38
CA LYS A 419 13.73 -40.86 -56.54
C LYS A 419 13.06 -42.20 -56.26
N ALA A 420 11.79 -42.13 -55.87
CA ALA A 420 10.95 -43.29 -55.61
C ALA A 420 10.83 -44.20 -56.84
#